data_AF-A0A6I0LEJ5-F1
#
_entry.id   AF-A0A6I0LEJ5-F1
#
_cell.length_a   1.000
_cell.length_b   1.000
_cell.length_c   1.000
_cell.angle_alpha   90.00
_cell.angle_beta   90.00
_cell.angle_gamma   90.00
#
_symmetry.space_group_name_H-M   'P 1'
#
loop_
_entity.id
_entity.type
_entity.pdbx_description
1 polymer ?
#
loop_
_entity_poly.entity_id
_entity_poly.type
_entity_poly.pdbx_seq_one_letter_code
_entity_poly.pdbx_strand_id
1 'polypeptide(L)'
;MSYDLMVFERTKAPQKRKEFLVWYDKETEWSEEHGYDDPAVTSPALRNWYEEMIKTFPNMDSPDAEVEDDDAEAHLTEYSIGHNVIYAAFAWSVAEEAYEKVKALAQKHSVGFYDVSNDDGDIILPDGNLME
;
A
#
# COMPACT_ATOMS: atom_id res chain seq x y z
N MET A 1 -13.50 -10.60 2.78
CA MET A 1 -12.91 -9.83 1.67
C MET A 1 -12.31 -8.59 2.30
N SER A 2 -11.08 -8.23 1.96
CA SER A 2 -10.39 -7.01 2.41
C SER A 2 -10.69 -5.84 1.47
N TYR A 3 -10.40 -4.63 1.92
CA TYR A 3 -10.24 -3.45 1.07
C TYR A 3 -8.74 -3.24 0.86
N ASP A 4 -8.29 -3.47 -0.36
CA ASP A 4 -6.88 -3.56 -0.72
C ASP A 4 -6.40 -2.31 -1.46
N LEU A 5 -5.28 -1.77 -1.01
CA LEU A 5 -4.60 -0.63 -1.60
C LEU A 5 -3.11 -0.96 -1.78
N MET A 6 -2.48 -0.32 -2.76
CA MET A 6 -1.04 -0.50 -3.00
C MET A 6 -0.35 0.84 -3.21
N VAL A 7 0.82 1.04 -2.61
CA VAL A 7 1.74 2.11 -2.99
C VAL A 7 2.93 1.56 -3.76
N PHE A 8 3.46 2.35 -4.69
CA PHE A 8 4.49 1.89 -5.62
C PHE A 8 5.57 2.92 -5.91
N GLU A 9 6.75 2.43 -6.30
CA GLU A 9 7.83 3.31 -6.72
C GLU A 9 7.63 3.90 -8.10
N ARG A 10 7.40 5.22 -8.12
CA ARG A 10 7.11 5.94 -9.35
C ARG A 10 8.20 5.80 -10.42
N THR A 11 9.46 5.68 -10.01
CA THR A 11 10.60 5.54 -10.94
C THR A 11 10.72 4.14 -11.56
N LYS A 12 10.01 3.15 -11.01
CA LYS A 12 10.00 1.75 -11.45
C LYS A 12 8.73 1.41 -12.20
N ALA A 13 7.61 2.00 -11.79
CA ALA A 13 6.31 1.78 -12.40
C ALA A 13 6.19 2.39 -13.81
N PRO A 14 5.49 1.71 -14.74
CA PRO A 14 5.12 2.26 -16.04
C PRO A 14 4.30 3.56 -15.95
N GLN A 15 4.29 4.34 -17.04
CA GLN A 15 3.60 5.63 -17.07
C GLN A 15 2.16 5.57 -17.61
N LYS A 16 1.76 4.44 -18.20
CA LYS A 16 0.44 4.24 -18.81
C LYS A 16 -0.31 3.15 -18.08
N ARG A 17 -1.60 3.36 -17.83
CA ARG A 17 -2.46 2.44 -17.07
C ARG A 17 -2.35 1.00 -17.53
N LYS A 18 -2.48 0.73 -18.84
CA LYS A 18 -2.41 -0.64 -19.37
C LYS A 18 -1.08 -1.34 -19.09
N GLU A 19 0.03 -0.61 -19.20
CA GLU A 19 1.36 -1.15 -18.91
C GLU A 19 1.57 -1.33 -17.41
N PHE A 20 1.04 -0.39 -16.61
CA PHE A 20 1.04 -0.46 -15.16
C PHE A 20 0.31 -1.70 -14.65
N LEU A 21 -0.87 -2.03 -15.17
CA LEU A 21 -1.63 -3.21 -14.72
C LEU A 21 -0.87 -4.52 -15.00
N VAL A 22 -0.20 -4.64 -16.15
CA VAL A 22 0.66 -5.79 -16.45
C VAL A 22 1.89 -5.86 -15.52
N TRP A 23 2.41 -4.71 -15.10
CA TRP A 23 3.50 -4.63 -14.14
C TRP A 23 3.03 -4.98 -12.73
N TYR A 24 1.90 -4.44 -12.30
CA TYR A 24 1.22 -4.74 -11.04
C TYR A 24 1.02 -6.25 -10.87
N ASP A 25 0.43 -6.92 -11.87
CA ASP A 25 0.20 -8.37 -11.84
C ASP A 25 1.49 -9.12 -11.49
N LYS A 26 2.61 -8.74 -12.10
CA LYS A 26 3.93 -9.35 -11.85
C LYS A 26 4.51 -9.05 -10.48
N GLU A 27 4.42 -7.80 -10.00
CA GLU A 27 4.91 -7.48 -8.66
C GLU A 27 4.12 -8.26 -7.61
N THR A 28 2.82 -8.45 -7.82
CA THR A 28 1.94 -9.22 -6.93
C THR A 28 1.95 -10.74 -7.17
N GLU A 29 2.80 -11.25 -8.06
CA GLU A 29 3.14 -12.69 -8.08
C GLU A 29 4.01 -13.07 -6.87
N TRP A 30 4.58 -12.08 -6.17
CA TRP A 30 5.38 -12.27 -4.97
C TRP A 30 6.52 -13.29 -5.18
N SER A 31 7.25 -13.13 -6.29
CA SER A 31 8.31 -14.04 -6.73
C SER A 31 9.74 -13.65 -6.30
N GLU A 32 9.91 -12.61 -5.49
CA GLU A 32 11.19 -12.14 -4.97
C GLU A 32 11.83 -13.15 -3.98
N GLU A 33 13.17 -13.19 -3.93
CA GLU A 33 13.92 -14.12 -3.07
C GLU A 33 14.07 -13.61 -1.61
N HIS A 34 12.99 -13.10 -1.01
CA HIS A 34 12.92 -12.65 0.39
C HIS A 34 11.50 -12.81 0.99
N GLY A 35 11.38 -12.59 2.30
CA GLY A 35 10.09 -12.44 2.96
C GLY A 35 9.48 -11.05 2.72
N TYR A 36 8.16 -10.92 2.79
CA TYR A 36 7.43 -9.67 2.49
C TYR A 36 7.08 -8.87 3.76
N ASP A 37 7.78 -9.11 4.86
CA ASP A 37 7.55 -8.55 6.19
C ASP A 37 8.61 -7.50 6.61
N ASP A 38 9.69 -7.36 5.85
CA ASP A 38 10.81 -6.49 6.21
C ASP A 38 10.81 -5.16 5.42
N PRO A 39 10.50 -4.01 6.05
CA PRO A 39 10.59 -2.70 5.40
C PRO A 39 12.02 -2.33 4.95
N ALA A 40 13.05 -3.05 5.38
CA ALA A 40 14.41 -2.86 4.91
C ALA A 40 14.63 -3.26 3.45
N VAL A 41 13.79 -4.14 2.89
CA VAL A 41 13.91 -4.64 1.50
C VAL A 41 13.45 -3.63 0.46
N THR A 42 12.58 -2.70 0.85
CA THR A 42 12.00 -1.70 -0.05
C THR A 42 12.79 -0.39 -0.07
N SER A 43 12.38 0.52 -0.95
CA SER A 43 13.03 1.82 -1.11
C SER A 43 12.88 2.72 0.13
N PRO A 44 13.74 3.76 0.29
CA PRO A 44 13.58 4.74 1.37
C PRO A 44 12.22 5.47 1.35
N ALA A 45 11.65 5.73 0.18
CA ALA A 45 10.38 6.45 0.08
C ALA A 45 9.20 5.58 0.52
N LEU A 46 9.14 4.33 0.05
CA LEU A 46 8.15 3.35 0.48
C LEU A 46 8.29 3.01 1.97
N ARG A 47 9.52 2.89 2.47
CA ARG A 47 9.77 2.68 3.90
C ARG A 47 9.24 3.82 4.75
N ASN A 48 9.52 5.07 4.38
CA ASN A 48 9.01 6.24 5.11
C ASN A 48 7.47 6.30 5.08
N TRP A 49 6.86 5.91 3.97
CA TRP A 49 5.42 5.77 3.86
C TRP A 49 4.90 4.72 4.86
N TYR A 50 5.50 3.54 4.89
CA TYR A 50 5.11 2.44 5.79
C TYR A 50 5.24 2.82 7.26
N GLU A 51 6.38 3.37 7.66
CA GLU A 51 6.66 3.81 9.04
C GLU A 51 5.65 4.87 9.54
N GLU A 52 5.05 5.64 8.65
CA GLU A 52 4.00 6.59 9.00
C GLU A 52 2.60 5.98 8.93
N MET A 53 2.36 5.05 8.01
CA MET A 53 1.08 4.37 7.85
C MET A 53 0.73 3.51 9.07
N ILE A 54 1.71 2.77 9.60
CA ILE A 54 1.53 1.90 10.77
C ILE A 54 1.17 2.62 12.07
N LYS A 55 1.26 3.96 12.10
CA LYS A 55 0.81 4.77 13.24
C LYS A 55 -0.70 4.94 13.31
N THR A 56 -1.39 4.75 12.19
CA THR A 56 -2.86 4.80 12.10
C THR A 56 -3.43 3.41 11.82
N PHE A 57 -2.71 2.62 11.02
CA PHE A 57 -3.12 1.28 10.61
C PHE A 57 -2.00 0.28 10.97
N PRO A 58 -1.90 -0.15 12.24
CA PRO A 58 -0.82 -1.02 12.69
C PRO A 58 -0.72 -2.30 11.88
N ASN A 59 0.52 -2.78 11.68
CA ASN A 59 0.74 -4.07 11.04
C ASN A 59 0.22 -5.19 11.95
N MET A 60 -0.73 -5.98 11.44
CA MET A 60 -1.36 -7.06 12.21
C MET A 60 -0.41 -8.19 12.59
N ASP A 61 0.67 -8.38 11.82
CA ASP A 61 1.70 -9.39 12.09
C ASP A 61 2.80 -8.86 13.03
N SER A 62 2.71 -7.60 13.47
CA SER A 62 3.64 -7.03 14.43
C SER A 62 3.44 -7.66 15.80
N PRO A 63 4.50 -8.06 16.52
CA PRO A 63 4.39 -8.53 17.90
C PRO A 63 3.84 -7.46 18.87
N ASP A 64 3.91 -6.19 18.47
CA ASP A 64 3.41 -5.04 19.24
C ASP A 64 1.96 -4.66 18.85
N ALA A 65 1.28 -5.46 18.03
CA ALA A 65 -0.13 -5.23 17.68
C ALA A 65 -1.02 -5.49 18.90
N GLU A 66 -1.37 -4.43 19.63
CA GLU A 66 -2.32 -4.48 20.74
C GLU A 66 -3.74 -4.22 20.24
N VAL A 67 -4.67 -5.13 20.57
CA VAL A 67 -6.10 -5.00 20.26
C VAL A 67 -6.85 -4.83 21.57
N GLU A 68 -7.28 -3.60 21.85
CA GLU A 68 -8.01 -3.27 23.08
C GLU A 68 -9.54 -3.34 22.90
N ASP A 69 -10.03 -3.02 21.70
CA ASP A 69 -11.44 -3.02 21.33
C ASP A 69 -11.67 -3.30 19.83
N ASP A 70 -12.94 -3.36 19.42
CA ASP A 70 -13.35 -3.63 18.04
C ASP A 70 -12.85 -2.56 17.04
N ASP A 71 -12.63 -1.32 17.50
CA ASP A 71 -12.11 -0.24 16.65
C ASP A 71 -10.61 -0.46 16.37
N ALA A 72 -9.83 -0.79 17.41
CA ALA A 72 -8.43 -1.18 17.25
C ALA A 72 -8.27 -2.42 16.36
N GLU A 73 -9.16 -3.41 16.48
CA GLU A 73 -9.16 -4.59 15.61
C GLU A 73 -9.41 -4.20 14.15
N ALA A 74 -10.35 -3.29 13.89
CA ALA A 74 -10.68 -2.84 12.53
C ALA A 74 -9.53 -2.08 11.84
N HIS A 75 -8.60 -1.50 12.60
CA HIS A 75 -7.43 -0.78 12.08
C HIS A 75 -6.20 -1.68 11.86
N LEU A 76 -6.21 -2.92 12.34
CA LEU A 76 -5.17 -3.88 12.02
C LEU A 76 -5.15 -4.14 10.51
N THR A 77 -3.96 -4.06 9.93
CA THR A 77 -3.76 -4.13 8.48
C THR A 77 -2.66 -5.14 8.16
N GLU A 78 -2.92 -5.99 7.17
CA GLU A 78 -1.91 -6.91 6.63
C GLU A 78 -1.07 -6.15 5.61
N TYR A 79 0.26 -6.25 5.71
CA TYR A 79 1.18 -5.60 4.78
C TYR A 79 2.06 -6.64 4.08
N SER A 80 2.17 -6.53 2.76
CA SER A 80 3.18 -7.24 1.96
C SER A 80 4.13 -6.23 1.32
N ILE A 81 5.41 -6.30 1.69
CA ILE A 81 6.46 -5.35 1.33
C ILE A 81 7.41 -5.97 0.31
N GLY A 82 7.27 -5.58 -0.96
CA GLY A 82 8.19 -5.93 -2.03
C GLY A 82 9.26 -4.85 -2.27
N HIS A 83 10.17 -5.09 -3.21
CA HIS A 83 11.19 -4.09 -3.54
C HIS A 83 10.61 -2.79 -4.08
N ASN A 84 9.56 -2.86 -4.91
CA ASN A 84 9.00 -1.69 -5.61
C ASN A 84 7.56 -1.35 -5.20
N VAL A 85 6.93 -2.16 -4.35
CA VAL A 85 5.54 -1.97 -3.92
C VAL A 85 5.37 -2.28 -2.43
N ILE A 86 4.39 -1.63 -1.80
CA ILE A 86 3.80 -2.10 -0.54
C ILE A 86 2.31 -2.27 -0.78
N TYR A 87 1.83 -3.49 -0.55
CA TYR A 87 0.42 -3.85 -0.60
C TYR A 87 -0.12 -3.86 0.83
N ALA A 88 -1.32 -3.29 1.03
CA ALA A 88 -1.96 -3.18 2.33
C ALA A 88 -3.42 -3.61 2.24
N ALA A 89 -3.81 -4.59 3.06
CA ALA A 89 -5.16 -5.14 3.12
C ALA A 89 -5.86 -4.67 4.40
N PHE A 90 -6.86 -3.80 4.23
CA PHE A 90 -7.63 -3.18 5.30
C PHE A 90 -8.98 -3.87 5.51
N ALA A 91 -9.61 -3.65 6.66
CA ALA A 91 -11.02 -3.96 6.84
C ALA A 91 -11.91 -2.99 6.03
N TRP A 92 -13.01 -3.48 5.45
CA TRP A 92 -13.96 -2.63 4.72
C TRP A 92 -14.61 -1.54 5.58
N SER A 93 -14.70 -1.75 6.90
CA SER A 93 -15.27 -0.78 7.84
C SER A 93 -14.49 0.54 7.91
N VAL A 94 -13.21 0.52 7.52
CA VAL A 94 -12.28 1.66 7.55
C VAL A 94 -11.84 2.09 6.15
N ALA A 95 -12.48 1.60 5.09
CA ALA A 95 -12.05 1.79 3.71
C ALA A 95 -11.89 3.27 3.30
N GLU A 96 -12.84 4.13 3.68
CA GLU A 96 -12.80 5.57 3.37
C GLU A 96 -11.60 6.24 4.06
N GLU A 97 -11.36 5.93 5.34
CA GLU A 97 -10.22 6.44 6.09
C GLU A 97 -8.89 5.94 5.51
N ALA A 98 -8.82 4.64 5.20
CA ALA A 98 -7.65 4.01 4.60
C ALA A 98 -7.31 4.67 3.26
N TYR A 99 -8.27 4.84 2.35
CA TYR A 99 -8.05 5.46 1.05
C TYR A 99 -7.46 6.88 1.20
N GLU A 100 -8.09 7.73 2.02
CA GLU A 100 -7.63 9.11 2.22
C GLU A 100 -6.25 9.16 2.87
N LYS A 101 -5.99 8.29 3.84
CA LYS A 101 -4.68 8.20 4.51
C LYS A 101 -3.58 7.74 3.55
N VAL A 102 -3.82 6.66 2.80
CA VAL A 102 -2.87 6.12 1.83
C VAL A 102 -2.54 7.18 0.79
N LYS A 103 -3.55 7.83 0.22
CA LYS A 103 -3.39 8.90 -0.78
C LYS A 103 -2.59 10.08 -0.25
N ALA A 104 -2.91 10.58 0.95
CA ALA A 104 -2.20 11.70 1.56
C ALA A 104 -0.73 11.36 1.83
N LEU A 105 -0.45 10.16 2.37
CA LEU A 105 0.93 9.73 2.63
C LEU A 105 1.69 9.43 1.34
N ALA A 106 1.03 8.91 0.30
CA ALA A 106 1.65 8.64 -0.98
C ALA A 106 2.21 9.93 -1.60
N GLN A 107 1.39 10.99 -1.62
CA GLN A 107 1.82 12.32 -2.05
C GLN A 107 2.94 12.88 -1.16
N LYS A 108 2.81 12.78 0.17
CA LYS A 108 3.82 13.26 1.12
C LYS A 108 5.19 12.63 0.89
N HIS A 109 5.23 11.32 0.66
CA HIS A 109 6.47 10.55 0.50
C HIS A 109 6.88 10.36 -0.96
N SER A 110 6.17 11.02 -1.89
CA SER A 110 6.46 11.00 -3.33
C SER A 110 6.41 9.61 -3.98
N VAL A 111 5.52 8.74 -3.48
CA VAL A 111 5.24 7.40 -4.04
C VAL A 111 3.92 7.42 -4.80
N GLY A 112 3.74 6.47 -5.73
CA GLY A 112 2.46 6.29 -6.40
C GLY A 112 1.47 5.50 -5.53
N PHE A 113 0.19 5.58 -5.86
CA PHE A 113 -0.91 4.90 -5.17
C PHE A 113 -1.84 4.23 -6.19
N TYR A 114 -2.29 3.01 -5.89
CA TYR A 114 -3.28 2.26 -6.66
C TYR A 114 -4.38 1.73 -5.74
N ASP A 115 -5.64 2.04 -6.06
CA ASP A 115 -6.83 1.46 -5.43
C ASP A 115 -7.15 0.11 -6.09
N VAL A 116 -6.75 -0.99 -5.44
CA VAL A 116 -6.81 -2.34 -6.02
C VAL A 116 -8.23 -2.92 -5.97
N SER A 117 -9.00 -2.55 -4.95
CA SER A 117 -10.32 -3.13 -4.69
C SER A 117 -11.43 -2.68 -5.62
N ASN A 118 -11.19 -1.68 -6.47
CA ASN A 118 -12.15 -1.18 -7.44
C ASN A 118 -11.78 -1.62 -8.88
N ASP A 119 -12.76 -2.12 -9.65
CA ASP A 119 -12.54 -2.62 -11.03
C ASP A 119 -11.87 -1.57 -11.95
N ASP A 120 -12.24 -0.30 -11.78
CA ASP A 120 -11.63 0.86 -12.45
C ASP A 120 -10.85 1.74 -11.46
N GLY A 121 -10.22 1.11 -10.47
CA GLY A 121 -9.55 1.78 -9.36
C GLY A 121 -8.53 2.82 -9.81
N ASP A 122 -8.46 3.90 -9.03
CA ASP A 122 -7.58 5.04 -9.30
C ASP A 122 -6.12 4.60 -9.23
N ILE A 123 -5.33 5.02 -10.22
CA ILE A 123 -3.87 5.00 -10.15
C ILE A 123 -3.41 6.45 -10.06
N ILE A 124 -2.95 6.86 -8.88
CA ILE A 124 -2.58 8.23 -8.57
C ILE A 124 -1.05 8.35 -8.58
N LEU A 125 -0.54 9.31 -9.34
CA LEU A 125 0.87 9.66 -9.40
C LEU A 125 1.27 10.52 -8.18
N PRO A 126 2.58 10.63 -7.85
CA PRO A 126 3.04 11.43 -6.71
C PRO A 126 2.61 12.89 -6.70
N ASP A 127 2.32 13.46 -7.87
CA ASP A 127 1.83 14.84 -8.02
C ASP A 127 0.30 14.97 -7.81
N GLY A 128 -0.38 13.86 -7.53
CA GLY A 128 -1.82 13.78 -7.32
C GLY A 128 -2.66 13.62 -8.58
N ASN A 129 -2.04 13.55 -9.77
CA ASN A 129 -2.76 13.34 -11.01
C ASN A 129 -3.09 11.85 -11.20
N LEU A 130 -4.21 11.59 -11.89
CA LEU A 130 -4.57 10.24 -12.32
C LEU A 130 -3.67 9.80 -13.48
N MET A 131 -3.26 8.54 -13.47
CA MET A 131 -2.60 7.87 -14.59
C MET A 131 -3.65 7.45 -15.62
N GLU A 132 -3.49 7.90 -16.85
CA GLU A 132 -4.32 7.53 -18.01
C GLU A 132 -3.89 6.20 -18.67
#